data_AF-A0A847UHT6-F1
#
_entry.id   AF-A0A847UHT6-F1
#
_cell.length_a   1.000
_cell.length_b   1.000
_cell.length_c   1.000
_cell.angle_alpha   90.00
_cell.angle_beta   90.00
_cell.angle_gamma   90.00
#
_symmetry.space_group_name_H-M   'P 1'
#
loop_
_entity.id
_entity.type
_entity.pdbx_description
1 polymer ?
#
loop_
_entity_poly.entity_id
_entity_poly.type
_entity_poly.pdbx_seq_one_letter_code
_entity_poly.pdbx_strand_id
1 'polypeptide(L)'
;MTGVEEWVADLEAAGELTPDAVSAIVDVHGDRGHQAIEAVGESRVKQYRDFTVVVGHDDEYIVEDGGCTCADSEYNLDADDPDQLCWHAIAVRIAEAIDAVDDHDMWYSEVREFL
;
A
#
# COMPACT_ATOMS: atom_id res chain seq x y z
N MET A 1 -8.29 1.60 17.82
CA MET A 1 -8.86 0.89 16.69
C MET A 1 -9.42 1.92 15.74
N THR A 2 -8.52 2.35 14.87
CA THR A 2 -8.82 3.16 13.69
C THR A 2 -9.42 2.25 12.61
N GLY A 3 -9.98 2.83 11.55
CA GLY A 3 -10.49 2.02 10.43
C GLY A 3 -9.40 1.14 9.82
N VAL A 4 -8.17 1.68 9.71
CA VAL A 4 -6.99 0.95 9.24
C VAL A 4 -6.64 -0.25 10.13
N GLU A 5 -6.59 -0.05 11.45
CA GLU A 5 -6.28 -1.14 12.38
C GLU A 5 -7.31 -2.28 12.30
N GLU A 6 -8.58 -1.96 12.03
CA GLU A 6 -9.66 -2.94 11.93
C GLU A 6 -9.52 -3.81 10.67
N TRP A 7 -9.45 -3.20 9.49
CA TRP A 7 -9.38 -3.99 8.25
C TRP A 7 -8.05 -4.73 8.09
N VAL A 8 -6.94 -4.21 8.64
CA VAL A 8 -5.66 -4.94 8.66
C VAL A 8 -5.80 -6.23 9.50
N ALA A 9 -6.39 -6.15 10.69
CA ALA A 9 -6.58 -7.32 11.54
C ALA A 9 -7.47 -8.38 10.87
N ASP A 10 -8.49 -7.96 10.15
CA ASP A 10 -9.35 -8.87 9.38
C ASP A 10 -8.60 -9.57 8.24
N LEU A 11 -7.75 -8.84 7.52
CA LEU A 11 -6.88 -9.40 6.49
C LEU A 11 -5.87 -10.39 7.06
N GLU A 12 -5.18 -10.03 8.14
CA GLU A 12 -4.20 -10.90 8.80
C GLU A 12 -4.86 -12.19 9.32
N ALA A 13 -6.09 -12.09 9.83
CA ALA A 13 -6.85 -13.25 10.31
C ALA A 13 -7.28 -14.17 9.15
N ALA A 14 -7.61 -13.61 7.99
CA ALA A 14 -8.06 -14.37 6.82
C ALA A 14 -6.89 -14.90 5.96
N GLY A 15 -5.78 -14.16 5.89
CA GLY A 15 -4.66 -14.39 4.97
C GLY A 15 -5.02 -14.11 3.50
N GLU A 16 -6.13 -13.44 3.21
CA GLU A 16 -6.57 -13.09 1.86
C GLU A 16 -7.52 -11.88 1.85
N LEU A 17 -7.69 -11.27 0.68
CA LEU A 17 -8.70 -10.22 0.46
C LEU A 17 -10.10 -10.81 0.46
N THR A 18 -10.81 -10.67 1.58
CA THR A 18 -12.22 -11.07 1.70
C THR A 18 -13.17 -9.98 1.19
N PRO A 19 -14.41 -10.32 0.79
CA PRO A 19 -15.41 -9.32 0.42
C PRO A 19 -15.69 -8.28 1.52
N ASP A 20 -15.68 -8.72 2.79
CA ASP A 20 -15.93 -7.85 3.94
C ASP A 20 -14.75 -6.87 4.14
N ALA A 21 -13.50 -7.37 4.05
CA ALA A 21 -12.32 -6.51 4.11
C ALA A 21 -12.28 -5.51 2.95
N VAL A 22 -12.63 -5.94 1.73
CA VAL A 22 -12.76 -5.05 0.57
C VAL A 22 -13.76 -3.94 0.81
N SER A 23 -14.94 -4.25 1.37
CA SER A 23 -15.93 -3.24 1.73
C SER A 23 -15.38 -2.27 2.76
N ALA A 24 -14.76 -2.78 3.83
CA ALA A 24 -14.19 -1.95 4.89
C ALA A 24 -13.12 -0.97 4.36
N ILE A 25 -12.20 -1.46 3.52
CA ILE A 25 -11.15 -0.64 2.90
C ILE A 25 -11.76 0.47 2.03
N VAL A 26 -12.77 0.16 1.22
CA VAL A 26 -13.44 1.13 0.35
C VAL A 26 -14.26 2.13 1.16
N ASP A 27 -14.93 1.69 2.22
CA ASP A 27 -15.74 2.56 3.07
C ASP A 27 -14.86 3.58 3.81
N VAL A 28 -13.65 3.19 4.23
CA VAL A 28 -12.68 4.08 4.90
C VAL A 28 -11.98 5.02 3.91
N HIS A 29 -11.53 4.50 2.75
CA HIS A 29 -10.59 5.22 1.88
C HIS A 29 -11.17 5.66 0.52
N GLY A 30 -12.40 5.26 0.19
CA GLY A 30 -13.06 5.57 -1.08
C GLY A 30 -12.25 5.10 -2.29
N ASP A 31 -12.08 6.00 -3.27
CA ASP A 31 -11.35 5.73 -4.52
C ASP A 31 -9.90 5.27 -4.28
N ARG A 32 -9.24 5.77 -3.22
CA ARG A 32 -7.89 5.32 -2.86
C ARG A 32 -7.87 3.85 -2.45
N GLY A 33 -8.92 3.39 -1.76
CA GLY A 33 -9.10 1.98 -1.40
C GLY A 33 -9.25 1.10 -2.64
N HIS A 34 -10.06 1.54 -3.62
CA HIS A 34 -10.20 0.83 -4.89
C HIS A 34 -8.87 0.68 -5.64
N GLN A 35 -8.11 1.76 -5.78
CA GLN A 35 -6.80 1.75 -6.46
C GLN A 35 -5.79 0.84 -5.76
N ALA A 36 -5.81 0.82 -4.42
CA ALA A 36 -4.94 -0.05 -3.64
C ALA A 36 -5.24 -1.54 -3.88
N ILE A 37 -6.51 -1.93 -3.86
CA ILE A 37 -6.93 -3.32 -4.10
C ILE A 37 -6.55 -3.77 -5.52
N GLU A 38 -6.75 -2.92 -6.53
CA GLU A 38 -6.30 -3.19 -7.89
C GLU A 38 -4.78 -3.41 -7.95
N ALA A 39 -4.00 -2.57 -7.27
CA ALA A 39 -2.55 -2.69 -7.23
C ALA A 39 -2.05 -4.02 -6.67
N VAL A 40 -2.69 -4.49 -5.59
CA VAL A 40 -2.37 -5.79 -4.98
C VAL A 40 -2.74 -6.92 -5.94
N GLY A 41 -3.92 -6.85 -6.56
CA GLY A 41 -4.36 -7.84 -7.55
C GLY A 41 -3.46 -7.92 -8.80
N GLU A 42 -2.79 -6.82 -9.14
CA GLU A 42 -1.82 -6.71 -10.24
C GLU A 42 -0.36 -6.95 -9.81
N SER A 43 -0.13 -7.33 -8.54
CA SER A 43 1.22 -7.55 -7.96
C SER A 43 2.16 -6.35 -8.14
N ARG A 44 1.64 -5.12 -7.96
CA ARG A 44 2.39 -3.86 -8.11
C ARG A 44 3.17 -3.44 -6.85
N VAL A 45 3.04 -4.18 -5.75
CA VAL A 45 3.79 -3.94 -4.51
C VAL A 45 5.06 -4.78 -4.52
N LYS A 46 6.22 -4.13 -4.60
CA LYS A 46 7.54 -4.75 -4.74
C LYS A 46 8.37 -4.51 -3.48
N GLN A 47 8.90 -5.57 -2.88
CA GLN A 47 9.88 -5.44 -1.81
C GLN A 47 11.29 -5.58 -2.35
N TYR A 48 12.12 -4.57 -2.11
CA TYR A 48 13.56 -4.64 -2.27
C TYR A 48 14.23 -4.79 -0.91
N ARG A 49 15.55 -5.00 -0.91
CA ARG A 49 16.32 -5.12 0.35
C ARG A 49 16.26 -3.87 1.23
N ASP A 50 16.06 -2.71 0.62
CA ASP A 50 16.09 -1.40 1.24
C ASP A 50 14.71 -0.76 1.37
N PHE A 51 13.81 -0.97 0.39
CA PHE A 51 12.54 -0.26 0.33
C PHE A 51 11.39 -1.11 -0.22
N THR A 52 10.16 -0.77 0.17
CA THR A 52 8.96 -1.19 -0.54
C THR A 52 8.63 -0.14 -1.60
N VAL A 53 8.40 -0.59 -2.83
CA VAL A 53 8.05 0.25 -3.98
C VAL A 53 6.70 -0.17 -4.50
N VAL A 54 5.80 0.79 -4.69
CA VAL A 54 4.52 0.56 -5.37
C VAL A 54 4.59 1.18 -6.76
N VAL A 55 4.41 0.34 -7.78
CA VAL A 55 4.32 0.79 -9.17
C VAL A 55 2.96 1.46 -9.35
N GLY A 56 2.97 2.78 -9.53
CA GLY A 56 1.79 3.56 -9.86
C GLY A 56 1.53 3.58 -11.36
N HIS A 57 0.50 4.32 -11.76
CA HIS A 57 0.16 4.47 -13.18
C HIS A 57 1.18 5.32 -13.95
N ASP A 58 1.78 6.31 -13.28
CA ASP A 58 2.67 7.29 -13.91
C ASP A 58 4.15 7.12 -13.50
N ASP A 59 4.42 6.62 -12.29
CA ASP A 59 5.76 6.52 -11.71
C ASP A 59 5.81 5.44 -10.60
N GLU A 60 6.99 5.20 -10.06
CA GLU A 60 7.27 4.32 -8.93
C GLU A 60 7.38 5.11 -7.62
N TYR A 61 6.69 4.66 -6.58
CA TYR A 61 6.60 5.36 -5.31
C TYR A 61 7.20 4.52 -4.19
N ILE A 62 8.11 5.13 -3.43
CA ILE A 62 8.72 4.49 -2.26
C ILE A 62 7.76 4.65 -1.09
N VAL A 63 7.48 3.55 -0.41
CA VAL A 63 6.66 3.49 0.80
C VAL A 63 7.54 2.97 1.94
N GLU A 64 7.63 3.74 3.02
CA GLU A 64 8.45 3.42 4.20
C GLU A 64 7.81 4.03 5.44
N ASP A 65 7.80 3.29 6.56
CA ASP A 65 7.25 3.73 7.85
C ASP A 65 5.81 4.32 7.75
N GLY A 66 5.00 3.77 6.83
CA GLY A 66 3.63 4.21 6.57
C GLY A 66 3.50 5.48 5.72
N GLY A 67 4.59 6.16 5.39
CA GLY A 67 4.66 7.30 4.48
C GLY A 67 4.90 6.89 3.03
N CYS A 68 4.65 7.80 2.08
CA CYS A 68 4.84 7.58 0.66
C CYS A 68 5.40 8.83 -0.03
N THR A 69 6.25 8.65 -1.04
CA THR A 69 6.83 9.76 -1.83
C THR A 69 5.87 10.35 -2.87
N CYS A 70 4.59 9.99 -2.87
CA CYS A 70 3.61 10.53 -3.82
C CYS A 70 3.08 11.90 -3.39
N ALA A 71 2.69 12.72 -4.38
CA ALA A 71 2.12 14.04 -4.14
C ALA A 71 0.84 14.03 -3.30
N ASP A 72 0.04 12.96 -3.38
CA ASP A 72 -1.18 12.83 -2.57
C ASP A 72 -0.84 12.74 -1.07
N SER A 73 0.18 11.94 -0.73
CA SER A 73 0.70 11.85 0.63
C SER A 73 1.32 13.15 1.12
N GLU A 74 2.01 13.89 0.24
CA GLU A 74 2.71 15.13 0.61
C GLU A 74 1.74 16.31 0.83
N TYR A 75 0.68 16.40 0.03
CA TYR A 75 -0.12 17.63 -0.04
C TYR A 75 -1.57 17.49 0.40
N ASN A 76 -2.14 16.28 0.40
CA ASN A 76 -3.58 16.09 0.57
C ASN A 76 -3.99 15.29 1.80
N LEU A 77 -3.03 14.74 2.56
CA LEU A 77 -3.30 13.89 3.72
C LEU A 77 -2.73 14.49 5.00
N ASP A 78 -3.47 14.32 6.08
CA ASP A 78 -2.99 14.65 7.41
C ASP A 78 -2.10 13.53 7.95
N ALA A 79 -0.80 13.79 8.06
CA ALA A 79 0.18 12.80 8.53
C ALA A 79 -0.03 12.42 10.01
N ASP A 80 -0.79 13.21 10.78
CA ASP A 80 -1.13 12.90 12.17
C ASP A 80 -2.43 12.06 12.27
N ASP A 81 -3.18 11.88 11.17
CA ASP A 81 -4.39 11.06 11.11
C ASP A 81 -4.08 9.64 10.57
N PRO A 82 -4.13 8.60 11.42
CA PRO A 82 -3.74 7.24 11.04
C PRO A 82 -4.67 6.59 9.98
N ASP A 83 -5.88 7.12 9.76
CA ASP A 83 -6.79 6.63 8.73
C ASP A 83 -6.59 7.35 7.37
N GLN A 84 -5.79 8.42 7.32
CA GLN A 84 -5.51 9.16 6.09
C GLN A 84 -4.25 8.64 5.40
N LEU A 85 -4.47 7.68 4.51
CA LEU A 85 -3.42 7.03 3.73
C LEU A 85 -3.62 7.26 2.23
N CYS A 86 -2.52 7.43 1.50
CA CYS A 86 -2.56 7.42 0.04
C CYS A 86 -2.75 5.98 -0.44
N TRP A 87 -3.22 5.80 -1.68
CA TRP A 87 -3.51 4.45 -2.18
C TRP A 87 -2.27 3.53 -2.17
N HIS A 88 -1.06 4.05 -2.38
CA HIS A 88 0.17 3.27 -2.31
C HIS A 88 0.41 2.70 -0.91
N ALA A 89 0.23 3.53 0.13
CA ALA A 89 0.44 3.12 1.51
C ALA A 89 -0.65 2.14 1.99
N ILE A 90 -1.86 2.23 1.43
CA ILE A 90 -2.93 1.24 1.63
C ILE A 90 -2.54 -0.08 0.96
N ALA A 91 -2.05 -0.04 -0.29
CA ALA A 91 -1.67 -1.23 -1.05
C ALA A 91 -0.57 -2.05 -0.35
N VAL A 92 0.44 -1.37 0.22
CA VAL A 92 1.50 -2.03 1.01
C VAL A 92 0.90 -2.76 2.20
N ARG A 93 0.09 -2.10 3.02
CA ARG A 93 -0.54 -2.71 4.20
C ARG A 93 -1.40 -3.92 3.84
N ILE A 94 -2.17 -3.84 2.74
CA ILE A 94 -2.95 -4.98 2.25
C ILE A 94 -2.02 -6.13 1.86
N ALA A 95 -1.01 -5.85 1.04
CA ALA A 95 -0.09 -6.88 0.53
C ALA A 95 0.70 -7.56 1.66
N GLU A 96 1.19 -6.80 2.63
CA GLU A 96 1.87 -7.33 3.82
C GLU A 96 0.93 -8.21 4.65
N ALA A 97 -0.30 -7.75 4.92
CA ALA A 97 -1.26 -8.48 5.74
C ALA A 97 -1.65 -9.85 5.16
N ILE A 98 -1.58 -10.01 3.83
CA ILE A 98 -1.97 -11.25 3.12
C ILE A 98 -0.78 -11.97 2.46
N ASP A 99 0.46 -11.58 2.76
CA ASP A 99 1.68 -12.17 2.19
C ASP A 99 1.72 -12.15 0.64
N ALA A 100 1.27 -11.04 0.04
CA ALA A 100 1.18 -10.82 -1.41
C ALA A 100 2.19 -9.79 -1.95
N VAL A 101 3.23 -9.47 -1.17
CA VAL A 101 4.33 -8.62 -1.61
C VAL A 101 5.22 -9.40 -2.59
N ASP A 102 5.65 -8.76 -3.68
CA ASP A 102 6.57 -9.38 -4.64
C ASP A 102 8.03 -9.10 -4.23
N ASP A 103 8.69 -10.10 -3.66
CA ASP A 103 10.06 -10.01 -3.15
C ASP A 103 11.13 -10.05 -4.25
N HIS A 104 11.97 -9.03 -4.26
CA HIS A 104 13.15 -8.92 -5.11
C HIS A 104 14.42 -8.90 -4.26
N ASP A 105 15.24 -9.95 -4.37
CA ASP A 105 16.54 -10.05 -3.68
C ASP A 105 17.64 -9.21 -4.37
N MET A 106 17.38 -7.91 -4.50
CA MET A 106 18.26 -6.89 -5.07
C MET A 106 18.03 -5.54 -4.38
N TRP A 107 18.94 -4.60 -4.57
CA TRP A 107 18.78 -3.23 -4.08
C TRP A 107 17.99 -2.41 -5.08
N TYR A 108 17.10 -1.51 -4.62
CA TYR A 108 16.31 -0.70 -5.55
C TYR A 108 17.18 0.18 -6.46
N SER A 109 18.32 0.66 -5.94
CA SER A 109 19.33 1.41 -6.70
C SER A 109 19.98 0.65 -7.87
N GLU A 110 19.86 -0.68 -7.92
CA GLU A 110 20.36 -1.50 -9.03
C GLU A 110 19.34 -1.59 -10.18
N VAL A 111 18.07 -1.24 -9.93
CA VAL A 111 16.96 -1.30 -10.90
C VAL A 111 16.57 0.08 -11.38
N ARG A 112 16.54 1.08 -10.49
CA ARG A 112 16.24 2.45 -10.86
C ARG A 112 17.44 3.07 -11.56
N GLU A 113 17.36 3.25 -12.88
CA GLU A 113 18.25 4.20 -13.56
C GLU A 113 18.01 5.56 -12.91
N PHE A 114 19.03 6.10 -12.22
CA PHE A 114 18.98 7.46 -11.66
C PHE A 114 18.64 8.45 -12.80
N LEU A 115 17.38 8.89 -12.87
CA LEU A 115 16.91 9.93 -13.78
C LEU A 115 17.36 11.32 -13.30
#